data_AF-A0A7S1CCU7-F1
#
_entry.id   AF-A0A7S1CCU7-F1
#
_cell.length_a   1.000
_cell.length_b   1.000
_cell.length_c   1.000
_cell.angle_alpha   90.00
_cell.angle_beta   90.00
_cell.angle_gamma   90.00
#
_symmetry.space_group_name_H-M   'P 1'
#
loop_
_entity.id
_entity.type
_entity.pdbx_description
1 polymer ?
#
loop_
_entity_poly.entity_id
_entity_poly.type
_entity_poly.pdbx_seq_one_letter_code
_entity_poly.pdbx_strand_id
1 'polypeptide(L)'
;PCRYMPRVFEARTYLLGLRVRNALGTPDAVAETVSWEFKRCSGEEYAVINSTDTHVQCVRCKTGANCTGTLVTAESVVARRHFWTSDGAQFYSCPIDDACVGGAVGNSSVSRALCAEGYAGRLCASCADGFVMRWGACETCPQTEASTWLAIVFSSFALVGAAYVLFHFRHLLPVQHGKIVIAWAQILASARTAVVVPWPASFASFLDSQRVVLFDFLTLTQAGCASPLTFYSSFLLTMALFVGASLVAIVVLAYRDAV
;
A
#
# COMPACT_ATOMS: atom_id res chain seq x y z
N PRO A 1 5.98 -46.19 -28.22
CA PRO A 1 5.88 -45.99 -26.75
C PRO A 1 4.40 -46.05 -26.35
N CYS A 2 4.03 -46.92 -25.41
CA CYS A 2 2.65 -47.00 -24.92
C CYS A 2 2.40 -45.82 -23.97
N ARG A 3 1.47 -44.92 -24.33
CA ARG A 3 1.07 -43.79 -23.49
C ARG A 3 -0.28 -44.13 -22.85
N TYR A 4 -0.29 -44.35 -21.55
CA TYR A 4 -1.50 -44.60 -20.78
C TYR A 4 -1.87 -43.33 -19.98
N MET A 5 -3.10 -42.85 -20.12
CA MET A 5 -3.62 -41.70 -19.38
C MET A 5 -4.89 -42.11 -18.63
N PRO A 6 -4.81 -42.50 -17.35
CA PRO A 6 -5.99 -42.80 -16.57
C PRO A 6 -6.78 -41.50 -16.30
N ARG A 7 -8.11 -41.56 -16.36
CA ARG A 7 -8.94 -40.46 -15.85
C ARG A 7 -9.01 -40.55 -14.33
N VAL A 8 -8.42 -39.58 -13.66
CA VAL A 8 -8.38 -39.53 -12.19
C VAL A 8 -9.40 -38.51 -11.71
N PHE A 9 -10.40 -38.95 -10.95
CA PHE A 9 -11.50 -38.08 -10.47
C PHE A 9 -11.49 -37.89 -8.95
N GLU A 10 -10.99 -38.89 -8.21
CA GLU A 10 -11.04 -38.92 -6.75
C GLU A 10 -9.65 -38.92 -6.12
N ALA A 11 -9.52 -38.22 -5.00
CA ALA A 11 -8.28 -38.14 -4.22
C ALA A 11 -8.04 -39.46 -3.46
N ARG A 12 -7.24 -40.35 -4.05
CA ARG A 12 -6.90 -41.69 -3.54
C ARG A 12 -5.52 -42.12 -4.05
N THR A 13 -4.98 -43.18 -3.47
CA THR A 13 -3.80 -43.88 -3.99
C THR A 13 -4.21 -44.85 -5.10
N TYR A 14 -3.50 -44.81 -6.23
CA TYR A 14 -3.71 -45.68 -7.38
C TYR A 14 -2.49 -46.57 -7.58
N LEU A 15 -2.73 -47.77 -8.12
CA LEU A 15 -1.72 -48.77 -8.41
C LEU A 15 -1.80 -49.14 -9.90
N LEU A 16 -0.68 -49.05 -10.62
CA LEU A 16 -0.53 -49.50 -12.00
C LEU A 16 0.33 -50.76 -11.99
N GLY A 17 -0.27 -51.87 -12.38
CA GLY A 17 0.49 -53.09 -12.69
C GLY A 17 0.89 -53.08 -14.17
N LEU A 18 2.19 -53.15 -14.43
CA LEU A 18 2.76 -53.34 -15.75
C LEU A 18 3.13 -54.81 -15.92
N ARG A 19 2.76 -55.40 -17.05
CA ARG A 19 3.18 -56.75 -17.44
C ARG A 19 3.71 -56.74 -18.85
N VAL A 20 4.92 -57.26 -19.03
CA VAL A 20 5.51 -57.45 -20.34
C VAL A 20 4.97 -58.76 -20.93
N ARG A 21 4.77 -58.80 -22.25
CA ARG A 21 4.44 -60.03 -22.97
C ARG A 21 5.64 -60.41 -23.83
N ASN A 22 6.01 -61.68 -23.85
CA ASN A 22 7.05 -62.18 -24.75
C ASN A 22 6.53 -62.27 -26.20
N ALA A 23 7.41 -62.66 -27.14
CA ALA A 23 7.06 -62.80 -28.56
C ALA A 23 5.94 -63.83 -28.84
N LEU A 24 5.70 -64.75 -27.90
CA LEU A 24 4.65 -65.77 -27.96
C LEU A 24 3.34 -65.30 -27.29
N GLY A 25 3.28 -64.06 -26.82
CA GLY A 25 2.09 -63.45 -26.21
C GLY A 25 1.86 -63.84 -24.75
N THR A 26 2.72 -64.66 -24.14
CA THR A 26 2.58 -65.05 -22.73
C THR A 26 3.04 -63.89 -21.82
N PRO A 27 2.20 -63.44 -20.87
CA PRO A 27 2.55 -62.39 -19.94
C PRO A 27 3.54 -62.89 -18.88
N ASP A 28 4.39 -61.99 -18.40
CA ASP A 28 5.26 -62.26 -17.25
C ASP A 28 4.44 -62.61 -16.00
N ALA A 29 4.98 -63.50 -15.17
CA ALA A 29 4.32 -64.05 -13.99
C ALA A 29 4.19 -63.00 -12.87
N VAL A 30 5.15 -62.07 -12.78
CA VAL A 30 5.18 -60.99 -11.80
C VAL A 30 4.88 -59.67 -12.51
N ALA A 31 3.89 -58.92 -12.00
CA ALA A 31 3.65 -57.55 -12.48
C ALA A 31 4.55 -56.59 -11.71
N GLU A 32 5.21 -55.68 -12.42
CA GLU A 32 5.85 -54.53 -11.77
C GLU A 32 4.77 -53.52 -11.42
N THR A 33 4.68 -53.15 -10.14
CA THR A 33 3.64 -52.24 -9.65
C THR A 33 4.22 -50.88 -9.32
N VAL A 34 3.65 -49.83 -9.88
CA VAL A 34 3.95 -48.44 -9.53
C VAL A 34 2.75 -47.84 -8.83
N SER A 35 2.96 -47.22 -7.66
CA SER A 35 1.93 -46.51 -6.91
C SER A 35 2.07 -44.99 -7.10
N TRP A 36 0.96 -44.28 -7.25
CA TRP A 36 0.93 -42.82 -7.16
C TRP A 36 -0.29 -42.36 -6.37
N GLU A 37 -0.19 -41.21 -5.73
CA GLU A 37 -1.28 -40.60 -4.98
C GLU A 37 -1.79 -39.36 -5.72
N PHE A 38 -3.10 -39.28 -5.91
CA PHE A 38 -3.75 -38.03 -6.31
C PHE A 38 -4.30 -37.36 -5.06
N LYS A 39 -3.76 -36.18 -4.73
CA LYS A 39 -4.18 -35.39 -3.57
C LYS A 39 -4.72 -34.04 -4.01
N ARG A 40 -5.84 -33.63 -3.44
CA ARG A 40 -6.42 -32.29 -3.62
C ARG A 40 -6.39 -31.57 -2.30
N CYS A 41 -5.78 -30.39 -2.28
CA CYS A 41 -5.79 -29.53 -1.09
C CYS A 41 -7.18 -28.91 -0.89
N SER A 42 -7.53 -28.64 0.36
CA SER A 42 -8.80 -27.98 0.71
C SER A 42 -8.79 -26.50 0.29
N GLY A 43 -9.94 -25.82 0.34
CA GLY A 43 -10.03 -24.39 -0.03
C GLY A 43 -9.26 -23.43 0.87
N GLU A 44 -8.73 -23.92 2.00
CA GLU A 44 -7.90 -23.15 2.94
C GLU A 44 -6.42 -23.58 2.89
N GLU A 45 -6.02 -24.33 1.86
CA GLU A 45 -4.67 -24.86 1.69
C GLU A 45 -4.17 -24.62 0.27
N TYR A 46 -2.85 -24.51 0.11
CA TYR A 46 -2.19 -24.47 -1.19
C TYR A 46 -1.20 -25.63 -1.34
N ALA A 47 -0.98 -26.04 -2.58
CA ALA A 47 -0.12 -27.16 -2.93
C ALA A 47 1.35 -26.73 -3.10
N VAL A 48 2.24 -27.39 -2.37
CA VAL A 48 3.70 -27.32 -2.58
C VAL A 48 4.14 -28.65 -3.17
N ILE A 49 4.77 -28.60 -4.35
CA ILE A 49 5.29 -29.78 -5.04
C ILE A 49 6.78 -29.85 -4.72
N ASN A 50 7.22 -30.92 -4.05
CA ASN A 50 8.65 -31.15 -3.86
C ASN A 50 9.28 -31.62 -5.18
N SER A 51 10.36 -30.97 -5.61
CA SER A 51 11.00 -31.22 -6.90
C SER A 51 11.72 -32.57 -6.98
N THR A 52 12.08 -33.18 -5.85
CA THR A 52 12.79 -34.48 -5.80
C THR A 52 11.85 -35.69 -5.83
N ASP A 53 10.72 -35.62 -5.13
CA ASP A 53 9.83 -36.78 -4.93
C ASP A 53 8.48 -36.63 -5.64
N THR A 54 8.22 -35.49 -6.29
CA THR A 54 6.93 -35.13 -6.93
C THR A 54 5.71 -35.24 -5.99
N HIS A 55 5.95 -35.35 -4.68
CA HIS A 55 4.92 -35.45 -3.67
C HIS A 55 4.30 -34.07 -3.40
N VAL A 56 2.96 -34.03 -3.38
CA VAL A 56 2.20 -32.81 -3.12
C VAL A 56 1.94 -32.66 -1.61
N GLN A 57 2.46 -31.60 -1.01
CA GLN A 57 2.16 -31.21 0.36
C GLN A 57 1.13 -30.08 0.38
N CYS A 58 0.05 -30.25 1.15
CA CYS A 58 -0.95 -29.21 1.36
C CYS A 58 -0.54 -28.39 2.59
N VAL A 59 -0.28 -27.10 2.37
CA VAL A 59 0.10 -26.17 3.43
C VAL A 59 -1.07 -25.23 3.69
N ARG A 60 -1.36 -24.95 4.96
CA ARG A 60 -2.44 -24.02 5.34
C ARG A 60 -2.17 -22.62 4.80
N CYS A 61 -3.24 -21.98 4.33
CA CYS A 61 -3.22 -20.61 3.85
C CYS A 61 -2.85 -19.66 5.00
N LYS A 62 -1.81 -18.86 4.80
CA LYS A 62 -1.37 -17.87 5.80
C LYS A 62 -2.34 -16.70 5.86
N THR A 63 -2.38 -16.01 7.01
CA THR A 63 -3.18 -14.79 7.18
C THR A 63 -2.79 -13.75 6.13
N GLY A 64 -3.78 -13.26 5.37
CA GLY A 64 -3.57 -12.27 4.29
C GLY A 64 -3.30 -12.85 2.91
N ALA A 65 -3.11 -14.16 2.79
CA ALA A 65 -3.05 -14.85 1.50
C ALA A 65 -4.46 -15.14 0.96
N ASN A 66 -4.59 -15.17 -0.36
CA ASN A 66 -5.78 -15.60 -1.04
C ASN A 66 -5.56 -16.98 -1.68
N CYS A 67 -6.15 -18.01 -1.07
CA CYS A 67 -6.09 -19.38 -1.55
C CYS A 67 -7.43 -19.86 -2.15
N THR A 68 -8.35 -18.95 -2.49
CA THR A 68 -9.65 -19.33 -3.05
C THR A 68 -9.50 -19.80 -4.49
N GLY A 69 -9.29 -21.11 -4.70
CA GLY A 69 -9.17 -21.72 -6.02
C GLY A 69 -8.95 -23.23 -5.95
N THR A 70 -9.16 -23.95 -7.06
CA THR A 70 -9.05 -25.42 -7.10
C THR A 70 -7.63 -25.92 -7.40
N LEU A 71 -6.74 -25.05 -7.87
CA LEU A 71 -5.38 -25.39 -8.33
C LEU A 71 -4.36 -24.33 -7.86
N VAL A 72 -4.42 -23.95 -6.58
CA VAL A 72 -3.46 -22.98 -6.01
C VAL A 72 -2.17 -23.70 -5.64
N THR A 73 -1.11 -23.37 -6.36
CA THR A 73 0.27 -23.79 -6.11
C THR A 73 1.02 -22.72 -5.33
N ALA A 74 2.15 -23.07 -4.72
CA ALA A 74 3.03 -22.11 -4.03
C ALA A 74 3.38 -20.85 -4.86
N GLU A 75 3.50 -21.01 -6.19
CA GLU A 75 3.82 -19.91 -7.10
C GLU A 75 2.62 -19.02 -7.47
N SER A 76 1.41 -19.55 -7.34
CA SER A 76 0.14 -18.87 -7.66
C SER A 76 -0.60 -18.34 -6.42
N VAL A 77 0.00 -18.44 -5.23
CA VAL A 77 -0.54 -17.79 -4.03
C VAL A 77 -0.41 -16.28 -4.18
N VAL A 78 -1.54 -15.59 -4.09
CA VAL A 78 -1.62 -14.13 -4.22
C VAL A 78 -2.09 -13.49 -2.92
N ALA A 79 -1.85 -12.20 -2.74
CA ALA A 79 -2.34 -11.46 -1.57
C ALA A 79 -3.85 -11.23 -1.66
N ARG A 80 -4.52 -11.25 -0.51
CA ARG A 80 -5.91 -10.80 -0.37
C ARG A 80 -5.98 -9.26 -0.41
N ARG A 81 -7.16 -8.70 -0.69
CA ARG A 81 -7.41 -7.26 -0.53
C ARG A 81 -6.97 -6.79 0.86
N HIS A 82 -6.39 -5.58 0.94
CA HIS A 82 -5.75 -4.99 2.13
C HIS A 82 -4.42 -5.63 2.55
N PHE A 83 -3.93 -6.64 1.82
CA PHE A 83 -2.63 -7.25 2.05
C PHE A 83 -1.72 -7.11 0.83
N TRP A 84 -0.42 -7.15 1.08
CA TRP A 84 0.62 -7.06 0.06
C TRP A 84 1.68 -8.13 0.30
N THR A 85 2.28 -8.62 -0.79
CA THR A 85 3.40 -9.57 -0.76
C THR A 85 4.31 -9.35 -1.96
N SER A 86 5.63 -9.55 -1.77
CA SER A 86 6.61 -9.57 -2.85
C SER A 86 6.90 -10.98 -3.36
N ASP A 87 6.94 -11.95 -2.45
CA ASP A 87 7.46 -13.31 -2.69
C ASP A 87 6.36 -14.38 -2.66
N GLY A 88 5.17 -14.07 -2.12
CA GLY A 88 4.10 -15.04 -1.88
C GLY A 88 4.33 -15.90 -0.64
N ALA A 89 5.41 -15.68 0.12
CA ALA A 89 5.71 -16.41 1.34
C ALA A 89 5.27 -15.64 2.60
N GLN A 90 5.38 -14.30 2.58
CA GLN A 90 4.99 -13.41 3.66
C GLN A 90 3.97 -12.39 3.19
N PHE A 91 2.95 -12.16 4.02
CA PHE A 91 1.84 -11.24 3.72
C PHE A 91 1.80 -10.16 4.79
N TYR A 92 1.77 -8.92 4.34
CA TYR A 92 1.80 -7.74 5.20
C TYR A 92 0.51 -6.94 5.02
N SER A 93 -0.04 -6.41 6.10
CA SER A 93 -1.18 -5.49 6.04
C SER A 93 -0.76 -4.19 5.36
N CYS A 94 -1.62 -3.67 4.48
CA CYS A 94 -1.39 -2.40 3.82
C CYS A 94 -1.50 -1.25 4.84
N PRO A 95 -0.60 -0.25 4.83
CA PRO A 95 -0.74 0.95 5.65
C PRO A 95 -1.91 1.84 5.21
N ILE A 96 -2.28 1.77 3.93
CA ILE A 96 -3.38 2.52 3.30
C ILE A 96 -4.39 1.47 2.83
N ASP A 97 -5.53 1.38 3.51
CA ASP A 97 -6.48 0.27 3.30
C ASP A 97 -6.92 0.16 1.83
N ASP A 98 -7.19 1.28 1.16
CA ASP A 98 -7.67 1.29 -0.23
C ASP A 98 -6.57 1.14 -1.29
N ALA A 99 -5.29 1.19 -0.89
CA ALA A 99 -4.18 1.12 -1.85
C ALA A 99 -3.89 -0.31 -2.32
N CYS A 100 -4.16 -1.32 -1.49
CA CYS A 100 -3.87 -2.73 -1.81
C CYS A 100 -5.14 -3.46 -2.27
N VAL A 101 -5.30 -3.62 -3.60
CA VAL A 101 -6.46 -4.34 -4.17
C VAL A 101 -6.34 -5.86 -4.08
N GLY A 102 -5.15 -6.37 -3.75
CA GLY A 102 -4.80 -7.80 -3.72
C GLY A 102 -4.09 -8.24 -5.00
N GLY A 103 -3.74 -9.52 -5.10
CA GLY A 103 -3.12 -10.07 -6.31
C GLY A 103 -4.12 -10.73 -7.26
N ALA A 104 -3.70 -10.92 -8.51
CA ALA A 104 -4.49 -11.51 -9.58
C ALA A 104 -3.67 -12.58 -10.32
N VAL A 105 -4.32 -13.70 -10.64
CA VAL A 105 -3.75 -14.79 -11.43
C VAL A 105 -4.33 -14.69 -12.85
N GLY A 106 -3.51 -14.32 -13.82
CA GLY A 106 -3.86 -14.36 -15.25
C GLY A 106 -3.45 -15.68 -15.90
N ASN A 107 -3.80 -15.86 -17.18
CA ASN A 107 -3.50 -17.09 -17.93
C ASN A 107 -1.99 -17.40 -18.04
N SER A 108 -1.12 -16.39 -17.95
CA SER A 108 0.33 -16.53 -18.16
C SER A 108 1.19 -15.74 -17.16
N SER A 109 0.57 -14.96 -16.26
CA SER A 109 1.28 -14.13 -15.29
C SER A 109 0.55 -14.12 -13.96
N VAL A 110 1.32 -14.30 -12.88
CA VAL A 110 0.84 -14.19 -11.50
C VAL A 110 1.29 -12.85 -10.94
N SER A 111 0.35 -11.93 -10.80
CA SER A 111 0.57 -10.66 -10.11
C SER A 111 0.27 -10.86 -8.64
N ARG A 112 1.31 -11.09 -7.83
CA ARG A 112 1.16 -11.44 -6.41
C ARG A 112 0.48 -10.37 -5.56
N ALA A 113 0.69 -9.10 -5.91
CA ALA A 113 -0.01 -7.96 -5.34
C ALA A 113 -0.15 -6.86 -6.40
N LEU A 114 -1.35 -6.27 -6.49
CA LEU A 114 -1.62 -5.09 -7.30
C LEU A 114 -1.94 -3.92 -6.38
N CYS A 115 -1.51 -2.75 -6.83
CA CYS A 115 -1.86 -1.47 -6.22
C CYS A 115 -3.07 -0.87 -6.93
N ALA A 116 -3.88 -0.11 -6.18
CA ALA A 116 -4.92 0.75 -6.75
C ALA A 116 -4.30 1.84 -7.63
N GLU A 117 -5.13 2.47 -8.46
CA GLU A 117 -4.72 3.58 -9.31
C GLU A 117 -4.13 4.72 -8.48
N GLY A 118 -3.02 5.29 -8.94
CA GLY A 118 -2.30 6.35 -8.24
C GLY A 118 -1.36 5.88 -7.12
N TYR A 119 -1.35 4.59 -6.78
CA TYR A 119 -0.44 4.00 -5.79
C TYR A 119 0.61 3.10 -6.45
N ALA A 120 1.80 3.09 -5.88
CA ALA A 120 2.97 2.36 -6.36
C ALA A 120 3.90 1.94 -5.22
N GLY A 121 4.94 1.19 -5.57
CA GLY A 121 6.01 0.79 -4.65
C GLY A 121 5.66 -0.36 -3.71
N ARG A 122 6.54 -0.61 -2.73
CA ARG A 122 6.32 -1.66 -1.74
C ARG A 122 5.14 -1.29 -0.85
N LEU A 123 4.30 -2.28 -0.54
CA LEU A 123 3.05 -2.10 0.24
C LEU A 123 2.07 -1.09 -0.38
N CYS A 124 2.24 -0.72 -1.66
CA CYS A 124 1.48 0.35 -2.30
C CYS A 124 1.50 1.66 -1.49
N ALA A 125 2.58 1.91 -0.76
CA ALA A 125 2.70 3.00 0.21
C ALA A 125 3.29 4.29 -0.38
N SER A 126 3.64 4.29 -1.67
CA SER A 126 4.10 5.48 -2.40
C SER A 126 3.10 5.83 -3.49
N CYS A 127 3.05 7.10 -3.90
CA CYS A 127 2.22 7.51 -5.03
C CYS A 127 2.94 7.21 -6.36
N ALA A 128 2.15 6.87 -7.38
CA ALA A 128 2.62 6.72 -8.75
C ALA A 128 2.98 8.08 -9.36
N ASP A 129 3.66 8.06 -10.52
CA ASP A 129 4.01 9.29 -11.22
C ASP A 129 2.76 10.11 -11.58
N GLY A 130 2.81 11.43 -11.31
CA GLY A 130 1.67 12.32 -11.48
C GLY A 130 0.66 12.32 -10.32
N PHE A 131 0.96 11.61 -9.23
CA PHE A 131 0.16 11.63 -8.00
C PHE A 131 1.01 12.10 -6.80
N VAL A 132 0.37 12.81 -5.87
CA VAL A 132 1.00 13.28 -4.62
C VAL A 132 0.23 12.83 -3.40
N MET A 133 0.97 12.52 -2.33
CA MET A 133 0.38 12.06 -1.08
C MET A 133 -0.21 13.24 -0.32
N ARG A 134 -1.53 13.22 -0.11
CA ARG A 134 -2.28 14.22 0.64
C ARG A 134 -3.21 13.54 1.63
N TRP A 135 -3.06 13.87 2.91
CA TRP A 135 -3.93 13.35 3.99
C TRP A 135 -4.06 11.82 4.08
N GLY A 136 -3.05 11.06 3.62
CA GLY A 136 -3.11 9.60 3.65
C GLY A 136 -3.62 8.94 2.37
N ALA A 137 -3.89 9.72 1.31
CA ALA A 137 -4.29 9.24 0.00
C ALA A 137 -3.46 9.88 -1.12
N CYS A 138 -3.33 9.19 -2.25
CA CYS A 138 -2.68 9.73 -3.44
C CYS A 138 -3.70 10.48 -4.31
N GLU A 139 -3.52 11.81 -4.46
CA GLU A 139 -4.35 12.66 -5.31
C GLU A 139 -3.62 12.97 -6.63
N THR A 140 -4.38 13.14 -7.72
CA THR A 140 -3.84 13.47 -9.05
C THR A 140 -3.30 14.89 -9.09
N CYS A 141 -2.12 15.08 -9.68
CA CYS A 141 -1.57 16.40 -9.97
C CYS A 141 -2.30 17.09 -11.14
N PRO A 142 -2.37 18.45 -11.12
CA PRO A 142 -2.80 19.22 -12.29
C PRO A 142 -1.88 18.95 -13.49
N GLN A 143 -2.46 18.75 -14.68
CA GLN A 143 -1.73 18.34 -15.89
C GLN A 143 -0.80 19.41 -16.49
N THR A 144 -0.85 20.66 -16.02
CA THR A 144 -0.02 21.76 -16.55
C THR A 144 0.83 22.40 -15.45
N GLU A 145 2.13 22.55 -15.71
CA GLU A 145 3.06 23.19 -14.77
C GLU A 145 2.62 24.61 -14.39
N ALA A 146 2.03 25.34 -15.34
CA ALA A 146 1.48 26.67 -15.10
C ALA A 146 0.35 26.66 -14.05
N SER A 147 -0.56 25.67 -14.09
CA SER A 147 -1.64 25.57 -13.11
C SER A 147 -1.13 25.25 -11.71
N THR A 148 -0.08 24.43 -11.60
CA THR A 148 0.57 24.12 -10.32
C THR A 148 1.23 25.35 -9.71
N TRP A 149 1.99 26.13 -10.50
CA TRP A 149 2.58 27.38 -10.02
C TRP A 149 1.54 28.41 -9.61
N LEU A 150 0.46 28.55 -10.39
CA LEU A 150 -0.64 29.44 -10.04
C LEU A 150 -1.33 29.02 -8.73
N ALA A 151 -1.53 27.72 -8.51
CA ALA A 151 -2.09 27.20 -7.26
C ALA A 151 -1.18 27.48 -6.06
N ILE A 152 0.14 27.31 -6.22
CA ILE A 152 1.13 27.61 -5.17
C ILE A 152 1.11 29.11 -4.84
N VAL A 153 1.17 29.99 -5.86
CA VAL A 153 1.17 31.44 -5.67
C VAL A 153 -0.12 31.90 -5.01
N PHE A 154 -1.27 31.45 -5.52
CA PHE A 154 -2.58 31.79 -4.95
C PHE A 154 -2.72 31.34 -3.50
N SER A 155 -2.32 30.09 -3.20
CA SER A 155 -2.34 29.55 -1.83
C SER A 155 -1.43 30.33 -0.89
N SER A 156 -0.26 30.75 -1.38
CA SER A 156 0.70 31.56 -0.62
C SER A 156 0.15 32.96 -0.33
N PHE A 157 -0.45 33.63 -1.32
CA PHE A 157 -1.12 34.92 -1.13
C PHE A 157 -2.30 34.81 -0.18
N ALA A 158 -3.11 33.75 -0.28
CA ALA A 158 -4.22 33.52 0.64
C ALA A 158 -3.73 33.34 2.08
N LEU A 159 -2.63 32.61 2.28
CA LEU A 159 -2.05 32.37 3.61
C LEU A 159 -1.46 33.66 4.21
N VAL A 160 -0.73 34.45 3.42
CA VAL A 160 -0.22 35.77 3.84
C VAL A 160 -1.37 36.75 4.12
N GLY A 161 -2.39 36.78 3.27
CA GLY A 161 -3.58 37.59 3.45
C GLY A 161 -4.34 37.23 4.72
N ALA A 162 -4.55 35.93 4.97
CA ALA A 162 -5.15 35.45 6.22
C ALA A 162 -4.32 35.86 7.44
N ALA A 163 -2.99 35.69 7.39
CA ALA A 163 -2.10 36.13 8.46
C ALA A 163 -2.17 37.65 8.70
N TYR A 164 -2.21 38.46 7.64
CA TYR A 164 -2.38 39.91 7.73
C TYR A 164 -3.71 40.30 8.37
N VAL A 165 -4.83 39.71 7.93
CA VAL A 165 -6.16 39.95 8.49
C VAL A 165 -6.19 39.55 9.97
N LEU A 166 -5.68 38.36 10.32
CA LEU A 166 -5.59 37.89 11.71
C LEU A 166 -4.73 38.84 12.57
N PHE A 167 -3.64 39.36 12.02
CA PHE A 167 -2.78 40.31 12.71
C PHE A 167 -3.44 41.68 12.89
N HIS A 168 -4.12 42.19 11.86
CA HIS A 168 -4.81 43.48 11.89
C HIS A 168 -5.97 43.46 12.89
N PHE A 169 -6.80 42.43 12.84
CA PHE A 169 -7.96 42.26 13.71
C PHE A 169 -7.64 41.50 15.02
N ARG A 170 -6.36 41.32 15.37
CA ARG A 170 -5.93 40.62 16.59
C ARG A 170 -6.53 41.20 17.89
N HIS A 171 -6.95 42.46 17.85
CA HIS A 171 -7.54 43.15 19.00
C HIS A 171 -9.02 42.78 19.22
N LEU A 172 -9.72 42.33 18.17
CA LEU A 172 -11.11 41.86 18.23
C LEU A 172 -11.21 40.35 18.46
N LEU A 173 -10.15 39.61 18.12
CA LEU A 173 -10.09 38.17 18.29
C LEU A 173 -9.62 37.81 19.72
N PRO A 174 -10.27 36.86 20.42
CA PRO A 174 -9.83 36.39 21.73
C PRO A 174 -8.59 35.49 21.59
N VAL A 175 -7.43 36.10 21.31
CA VAL A 175 -6.16 35.42 20.97
C VAL A 175 -5.76 34.36 22.01
N GLN A 176 -6.03 34.59 23.29
CA GLN A 176 -5.68 33.65 24.35
C GLN A 176 -6.45 32.33 24.24
N HIS A 177 -7.74 32.38 23.90
CA HIS A 177 -8.57 31.20 23.74
C HIS A 177 -8.23 30.48 22.42
N GLY A 178 -7.97 31.26 21.36
CA GLY A 178 -7.54 30.73 20.07
C GLY A 178 -6.24 29.93 20.14
N LYS A 179 -5.26 30.37 20.92
CA LYS A 179 -4.00 29.63 21.13
C LYS A 179 -4.24 28.23 21.71
N ILE A 180 -5.13 28.10 22.68
CA ILE A 180 -5.45 26.81 23.31
C ILE A 180 -6.14 25.89 22.31
N VAL A 181 -7.12 26.41 21.55
CA VAL A 181 -7.84 25.63 20.53
C VAL A 181 -6.89 25.16 19.42
N ILE A 182 -6.00 26.04 18.95
CA ILE A 182 -4.99 25.70 17.94
C ILE A 182 -4.03 24.63 18.47
N ALA A 183 -3.51 24.79 19.68
CA ALA A 183 -2.60 23.81 20.29
C ALA A 183 -3.29 22.44 20.46
N TRP A 184 -4.55 22.43 20.92
CA TRP A 184 -5.34 21.21 21.02
C TRP A 184 -5.56 20.54 19.66
N ALA A 185 -5.89 21.31 18.62
CA ALA A 185 -6.08 20.80 17.27
C ALA A 185 -4.76 20.22 16.69
N GLN A 186 -3.62 20.87 16.95
CA GLN A 186 -2.30 20.36 16.54
C GLN A 186 -1.95 19.03 17.20
N ILE A 187 -2.21 18.88 18.50
CA ILE A 187 -1.99 17.63 19.23
C ILE A 187 -2.86 16.52 18.63
N LEU A 188 -4.15 16.77 18.42
CA LEU A 188 -5.05 15.77 17.82
C LEU A 188 -4.66 15.41 16.40
N ALA A 189 -4.28 16.38 15.59
CA ALA A 189 -3.85 16.14 14.21
C ALA A 189 -2.56 15.31 14.12
N SER A 190 -1.71 15.34 15.15
CA SER A 190 -0.52 14.47 15.27
C SER A 190 -0.83 13.05 15.78
N ALA A 191 -2.02 12.81 16.34
CA ALA A 191 -2.37 11.52 16.94
C ALA A 191 -2.38 10.37 15.93
N ARG A 192 -2.82 10.64 14.68
CA ARG A 192 -2.84 9.63 13.60
C ARG A 192 -1.45 9.19 13.16
N THR A 193 -0.44 10.05 13.31
CA THR A 193 0.96 9.71 12.98
C THR A 193 1.69 9.08 14.16
N ALA A 194 1.32 9.42 15.39
CA ALA A 194 2.01 8.96 16.60
C ALA A 194 1.58 7.56 17.04
N VAL A 195 0.33 7.15 16.75
CA VAL A 195 -0.21 5.86 17.24
C VAL A 195 -0.82 5.07 16.09
N VAL A 196 -0.37 3.82 15.92
CA VAL A 196 -0.87 2.87 14.92
C VAL A 196 -2.19 2.23 15.41
N VAL A 197 -3.22 3.06 15.55
CA VAL A 197 -4.58 2.61 15.91
C VAL A 197 -5.46 2.63 14.65
N PRO A 198 -6.19 1.55 14.33
CA PRO A 198 -7.18 1.55 13.25
C PRO A 198 -8.39 2.38 13.68
N TRP A 199 -8.36 3.68 13.36
CA TRP A 199 -9.46 4.60 13.64
C TRP A 199 -10.66 4.35 12.73
N PRO A 200 -11.91 4.46 13.21
CA PRO A 200 -13.07 4.42 12.34
C PRO A 200 -13.03 5.57 11.32
N ALA A 201 -13.54 5.34 10.10
CA ALA A 201 -13.41 6.26 8.98
C ALA A 201 -13.86 7.70 9.30
N SER A 202 -14.98 7.86 10.02
CA SER A 202 -15.48 9.18 10.44
C SER A 202 -14.51 9.94 11.34
N PHE A 203 -13.85 9.24 12.27
CA PHE A 203 -12.86 9.85 13.15
C PHE A 203 -11.55 10.12 12.42
N ALA A 204 -11.13 9.24 11.51
CA ALA A 204 -9.96 9.47 10.66
C ALA A 204 -10.13 10.73 9.81
N SER A 205 -11.28 10.93 9.16
CA SER A 205 -11.58 12.14 8.40
C SER A 205 -11.63 13.40 9.27
N PHE A 206 -12.17 13.29 10.50
CA PHE A 206 -12.10 14.38 11.47
C PHE A 206 -10.65 14.74 11.82
N LEU A 207 -9.80 13.76 12.15
CA LEU A 207 -8.39 14.00 12.44
C LEU A 207 -7.64 14.60 11.23
N ASP A 208 -7.95 14.16 10.01
CA ASP A 208 -7.37 14.72 8.79
C ASP A 208 -7.78 16.19 8.58
N SER A 209 -9.02 16.56 8.91
CA SER A 209 -9.45 17.97 8.87
C SER A 209 -8.65 18.88 9.82
N GLN A 210 -8.20 18.34 10.96
CA GLN A 210 -7.43 19.11 11.95
C GLN A 210 -5.98 19.36 11.50
N ARG A 211 -5.46 18.57 10.55
CA ARG A 211 -4.09 18.72 10.08
C ARG A 211 -3.83 20.00 9.28
N VAL A 212 -4.88 20.70 8.83
CA VAL A 212 -4.74 22.07 8.27
C VAL A 212 -4.06 23.02 9.27
N VAL A 213 -4.25 22.80 10.57
CA VAL A 213 -3.68 23.61 11.65
C VAL A 213 -2.19 23.31 11.88
N LEU A 214 -1.64 22.23 11.33
CA LEU A 214 -0.19 21.97 11.36
C LEU A 214 0.61 22.91 10.44
N PHE A 215 -0.05 23.67 9.55
CA PHE A 215 0.62 24.52 8.56
C PHE A 215 1.70 23.78 7.77
N ASP A 216 1.43 22.54 7.37
CA ASP A 216 2.31 21.84 6.45
C ASP A 216 2.18 22.45 5.04
N PHE A 217 2.99 23.48 4.81
CA PHE A 217 2.94 24.31 3.61
C PHE A 217 3.12 23.47 2.34
N LEU A 218 3.92 22.40 2.37
CA LEU A 218 4.21 21.59 1.20
C LEU A 218 3.01 20.72 0.78
N THR A 219 2.27 20.17 1.75
CA THR A 219 1.04 19.41 1.49
C THR A 219 -0.14 20.31 1.18
N LEU A 220 -0.20 21.51 1.77
CA LEU A 220 -1.21 22.53 1.48
C LEU A 220 -1.08 23.11 0.06
N THR A 221 0.14 23.40 -0.39
CA THR A 221 0.40 24.02 -1.70
C THR A 221 0.59 23.04 -2.84
N GLN A 222 0.55 21.73 -2.57
CA GLN A 222 0.84 20.68 -3.55
C GLN A 222 2.20 20.88 -4.25
N ALA A 223 3.20 21.41 -3.55
CA ALA A 223 4.52 21.70 -4.11
C ALA A 223 5.21 20.46 -4.70
N GLY A 224 4.86 19.26 -4.23
CA GLY A 224 5.32 17.99 -4.78
C GLY A 224 4.88 17.70 -6.22
N CYS A 225 3.87 18.41 -6.75
CA CYS A 225 3.48 18.31 -8.16
C CYS A 225 4.37 19.13 -9.10
N ALA A 226 5.02 20.20 -8.61
CA ALA A 226 5.88 21.04 -9.44
C ALA A 226 7.29 20.47 -9.60
N SER A 227 7.76 19.74 -8.59
CA SER A 227 9.04 19.04 -8.64
C SER A 227 8.97 17.79 -7.76
N PRO A 228 9.55 16.66 -8.20
CA PRO A 228 9.66 15.47 -7.37
C PRO A 228 10.59 15.77 -6.19
N LEU A 229 10.00 16.21 -5.08
CA LEU A 229 10.73 16.50 -3.87
C LEU A 229 10.97 15.19 -3.12
N THR A 230 12.24 14.86 -2.92
CA THR A 230 12.61 13.83 -1.94
C THR A 230 12.19 14.27 -0.54
N PHE A 231 11.99 13.31 0.37
CA PHE A 231 11.72 13.60 1.78
C PHE A 231 12.75 14.58 2.37
N TYR A 232 14.03 14.39 2.05
CA TYR A 232 15.12 15.24 2.54
C TYR A 232 15.02 16.69 2.03
N SER A 233 14.76 16.90 0.74
CA SER A 233 14.58 18.25 0.19
C SER A 233 13.34 18.95 0.76
N SER A 234 12.23 18.22 0.92
CA SER A 234 11.02 18.75 1.57
C SER A 234 11.28 19.17 3.01
N PHE A 235 12.03 18.36 3.76
CA PHE A 235 12.42 18.67 5.13
C PHE A 235 13.30 19.93 5.21
N LEU A 236 14.33 20.04 4.36
CA LEU A 236 15.19 21.23 4.35
C LEU A 236 14.41 22.50 3.95
N LEU A 237 13.53 22.41 2.95
CA LEU A 237 12.72 23.55 2.52
C LEU A 237 11.76 24.01 3.62
N THR A 238 11.07 23.08 4.29
CA THR A 238 10.16 23.42 5.40
C THR A 238 10.91 24.07 6.57
N MET A 239 12.07 23.53 6.94
CA MET A 239 12.91 24.14 7.98
C MET A 239 13.41 25.53 7.59
N ALA A 240 13.92 25.69 6.37
CA ALA A 240 14.42 26.97 5.88
C ALA A 240 13.31 28.04 5.82
N LEU A 241 12.11 27.68 5.35
CA LEU A 241 10.96 28.58 5.32
C LEU A 241 10.56 29.03 6.73
N PHE A 242 10.50 28.11 7.70
CA PHE A 242 10.12 28.45 9.07
C PHE A 242 11.16 29.36 9.75
N VAL A 243 12.45 29.04 9.60
CA VAL A 243 13.54 29.89 10.13
C VAL A 243 13.53 31.26 9.47
N GLY A 244 13.42 31.32 8.15
CA GLY A 244 13.35 32.57 7.40
C GLY A 244 12.17 33.44 7.82
N ALA A 245 10.97 32.87 7.89
CA ALA A 245 9.77 33.59 8.32
C ALA A 245 9.90 34.11 9.77
N SER A 246 10.48 33.30 10.67
CA SER A 246 10.71 33.68 12.06
C SER A 246 11.70 34.85 12.18
N LEU A 247 12.79 34.81 11.41
CA LEU A 247 13.78 35.90 11.38
C LEU A 247 13.17 37.20 10.84
N VAL A 248 12.41 37.14 9.75
CA VAL A 248 11.71 38.30 9.20
C VAL A 248 10.74 38.88 10.22
N ALA A 249 9.96 38.04 10.90
CA ALA A 249 9.04 38.50 11.94
C ALA A 249 9.76 39.21 13.09
N ILE A 250 10.89 38.66 13.56
CA ILE A 250 11.72 39.28 14.60
C ILE A 250 12.25 40.64 14.14
N VAL A 251 12.78 40.73 12.92
CA VAL A 251 13.31 41.98 12.36
C VAL A 251 12.20 43.04 12.23
N VAL A 252 11.02 42.66 11.75
CA VAL A 252 9.88 43.58 11.60
C VAL A 252 9.40 44.10 12.95
N LEU A 253 9.30 43.21 13.96
CA LEU A 253 8.91 43.61 15.32
C LEU A 253 9.97 44.52 15.95
N ALA A 254 11.25 44.17 15.85
CA ALA A 254 12.35 44.98 16.36
C ALA A 254 12.43 46.36 15.68
N TYR A 255 12.21 46.43 14.36
CA TYR A 255 12.15 47.70 13.64
C TYR A 255 10.96 48.56 14.10
N ARG A 256 9.80 47.94 14.32
CA ARG A 256 8.61 48.64 14.82
C ARG A 256 8.77 49.15 16.24
N ASP A 257 9.48 48.44 17.10
CA ASP A 257 9.73 48.88 18.49
C ASP A 257 10.84 49.96 18.56
N ALA A 258 11.67 50.07 17.53
CA ALA A 258 12.73 51.07 17.42
C ALA A 258 12.28 52.42 16.82
N VAL A 259 11.11 52.46 16.17
CA VAL A 259 10.51 53.66 15.54
C VAL A 259 9.35 54.18 16.37
#